data_AF-A6DR66-F1
#
_entry.id   AF-A6DR66-F1
#
_cell.length_a   1.000
_cell.length_b   1.000
_cell.length_c   1.000
_cell.angle_alpha   90.00
_cell.angle_beta   90.00
_cell.angle_gamma   90.00
#
_symmetry.space_group_name_H-M   'P 1'
#
loop_
_entity.id
_entity.type
_entity.pdbx_description
1 polymer ?
#
loop_
_entity_poly.entity_id
_entity_poly.type
_entity_poly.pdbx_seq_one_letter_code
_entity_poly.pdbx_strand_id
1 'polypeptide(L)'
;MNQLIGNLEKMITSCPSNGGLVEYSLTMNGEAKLPLNSLLGKKISWSYQGQINCIHCGARTKKAVGQGSCWPCFNNLACNDLCIMKPETCHYANGTCRQPKWADEHCMTDQALYLARSSGVKIGITRGGNHLTRWADQGASEALVLGLFPSRLDVGKAEKAISSSGISDRTGWQKMLKHDVADTAFEPIIEQVHEILTDEQKQFLLETPQTIQLEYPHLQWPTKVKSVKLDKVPIYTATLIAIKGQYLIFDTNEVFNIRAHSGYNIAFSWED
;
A
#
# COMPACT_ATOMS: atom_id res chain seq x y z
N MET A 1 26.10 -8.93 -14.17
CA MET A 1 25.26 -7.92 -13.48
C MET A 1 24.31 -7.35 -14.49
N ASN A 2 23.05 -7.75 -14.39
CA ASN A 2 21.98 -7.19 -15.20
C ASN A 2 21.63 -5.79 -14.70
N GLN A 3 21.04 -4.96 -15.57
CA GLN A 3 20.69 -3.59 -15.24
C GLN A 3 19.40 -3.15 -15.97
N LEU A 4 18.58 -2.38 -15.26
CA LEU A 4 17.44 -1.64 -15.79
C LEU A 4 17.59 -0.17 -15.45
N ILE A 5 17.20 0.72 -16.35
CA ILE A 5 17.21 2.17 -16.12
C ILE A 5 15.84 2.73 -16.42
N GLY A 6 15.27 3.50 -15.51
CA GLY A 6 13.95 4.10 -15.71
C GLY A 6 13.39 4.77 -14.48
N ASN A 7 12.18 5.31 -14.62
CA ASN A 7 11.43 5.87 -13.51
C ASN A 7 10.82 4.76 -12.69
N LEU A 8 11.11 4.73 -11.39
CA LEU A 8 10.48 3.81 -10.45
C LEU A 8 8.98 4.00 -10.41
N GLU A 9 8.25 2.91 -10.29
CA GLU A 9 6.83 2.89 -9.96
C GLU A 9 6.60 2.01 -8.74
N LYS A 10 5.40 2.04 -8.16
CA LYS A 10 5.05 1.08 -7.10
C LYS A 10 5.31 -0.35 -7.63
N MET A 11 5.78 -1.24 -6.76
CA MET A 11 5.92 -2.64 -7.16
C MET A 11 4.54 -3.21 -7.52
N ILE A 12 4.50 -4.00 -8.58
CA ILE A 12 3.35 -4.85 -8.87
C ILE A 12 3.34 -5.95 -7.82
N THR A 13 2.20 -6.09 -7.15
CA THR A 13 1.98 -7.06 -6.08
C THR A 13 0.90 -8.02 -6.52
N SER A 14 1.24 -9.32 -6.61
CA SER A 14 0.31 -10.40 -6.88
C SER A 14 0.17 -11.29 -5.65
N CYS A 15 -1.03 -11.80 -5.43
CA CYS A 15 -1.34 -12.69 -4.30
C CYS A 15 -2.32 -13.75 -4.79
N PRO A 16 -2.15 -15.03 -4.40
CA PRO A 16 -3.18 -16.04 -4.64
C PRO A 16 -4.51 -15.64 -4.01
N SER A 17 -5.62 -16.03 -4.64
CA SER A 17 -6.98 -15.61 -4.22
C SER A 17 -7.36 -16.08 -2.82
N ASN A 18 -6.75 -17.16 -2.33
CA ASN A 18 -6.93 -17.74 -1.01
C ASN A 18 -5.82 -17.37 0.00
N GLY A 19 -4.97 -16.41 -0.34
CA GLY A 19 -3.79 -16.06 0.46
C GLY A 19 -2.57 -16.92 0.16
N GLY A 20 -1.51 -16.71 0.94
CA GLY A 20 -0.21 -17.37 0.77
C GLY A 20 0.90 -16.40 0.36
N LEU A 21 1.92 -16.94 -0.33
CA LEU A 21 3.13 -16.19 -0.65
C LEU A 21 2.86 -15.07 -1.66
N VAL A 22 3.17 -13.84 -1.25
CA VAL A 22 3.05 -12.65 -2.09
C VAL A 22 4.21 -12.58 -3.08
N GLU A 23 3.88 -12.24 -4.32
CA GLU A 23 4.85 -12.03 -5.39
C GLU A 23 4.99 -10.55 -5.74
N TYR A 24 6.24 -10.13 -5.89
CA TYR A 24 6.60 -8.75 -6.21
C TYR A 24 7.36 -8.67 -7.53
N SER A 25 6.99 -7.67 -8.33
CA SER A 25 7.76 -7.29 -9.51
C SER A 25 8.09 -5.80 -9.49
N LEU A 26 9.35 -5.47 -9.75
CA LEU A 26 9.77 -4.10 -9.98
C LEU A 26 9.25 -3.65 -11.34
N THR A 27 8.69 -2.44 -11.40
CA THR A 27 8.23 -1.82 -12.64
C THR A 27 8.97 -0.51 -12.86
N MET A 28 9.47 -0.32 -14.08
CA MET A 28 10.11 0.92 -14.51
C MET A 28 9.57 1.36 -15.86
N ASN A 29 9.21 2.64 -15.99
CA ASN A 29 8.61 3.24 -17.20
C ASN A 29 7.37 2.49 -17.72
N GLY A 30 6.60 1.82 -16.86
CA GLY A 30 5.41 1.06 -17.24
C GLY A 30 5.65 -0.23 -18.03
N GLU A 31 6.91 -0.61 -18.31
CA GLU A 31 7.23 -1.69 -19.25
C GLU A 31 7.95 -2.87 -18.58
N ALA A 32 9.11 -2.63 -17.97
CA ALA A 32 9.96 -3.71 -17.47
C ALA A 32 9.41 -4.28 -16.16
N LYS A 33 8.97 -5.54 -16.18
CA LYS A 33 8.54 -6.28 -14.98
C LYS A 33 9.62 -7.26 -14.56
N LEU A 34 10.49 -6.85 -13.63
CA LEU A 34 11.52 -7.71 -13.07
C LEU A 34 10.97 -8.44 -11.84
N PRO A 35 10.85 -9.79 -11.84
CA PRO A 35 10.46 -10.54 -10.66
C PRO A 35 11.49 -10.34 -9.54
N LEU A 36 11.05 -9.84 -8.38
CA LEU A 36 11.94 -9.53 -7.27
C LEU A 36 12.12 -10.69 -6.31
N ASN A 37 11.13 -11.58 -6.19
CA ASN A 37 11.20 -12.74 -5.29
C ASN A 37 12.41 -13.63 -5.63
N SER A 38 12.73 -13.80 -6.92
CA SER A 38 13.90 -14.57 -7.39
C SER A 38 15.25 -13.91 -7.12
N LEU A 39 15.26 -12.67 -6.62
CA LEU A 39 16.48 -11.92 -6.26
C LEU A 39 16.79 -11.98 -4.76
N LEU A 40 16.01 -12.72 -3.98
CA LEU A 40 16.36 -13.01 -2.58
C LEU A 40 17.74 -13.65 -2.50
N GLY A 41 18.57 -13.16 -1.58
CA GLY A 41 19.95 -13.59 -1.36
C GLY A 41 20.96 -13.00 -2.33
N LYS A 42 20.53 -12.24 -3.34
CA LYS A 42 21.43 -11.62 -4.33
C LYS A 42 21.75 -10.18 -3.95
N LYS A 43 22.91 -9.68 -4.38
CA LYS A 43 23.19 -8.24 -4.27
C LYS A 43 22.38 -7.46 -5.29
N ILE A 44 21.78 -6.40 -4.78
CA ILE A 44 21.05 -5.41 -5.56
C ILE A 44 21.73 -4.06 -5.34
N SER A 45 21.84 -3.30 -6.43
CA SER A 45 22.36 -1.94 -6.39
C SER A 45 21.39 -0.98 -7.08
N TRP A 46 21.44 0.27 -6.67
CA TRP A 46 20.84 1.35 -7.44
C TRP A 46 21.75 2.57 -7.51
N SER A 47 21.55 3.38 -8.55
CA SER A 47 22.13 4.70 -8.71
C SER A 47 21.05 5.70 -9.17
N TYR A 48 20.80 6.73 -8.38
CA TYR A 48 19.87 7.81 -8.71
C TYR A 48 20.44 8.71 -9.82
N GLN A 49 19.70 8.86 -10.91
CA GLN A 49 20.14 9.58 -12.11
C GLN A 49 19.87 11.10 -12.06
N GLY A 50 19.53 11.65 -10.89
CA GLY A 50 19.29 13.09 -10.73
C GLY A 50 18.02 13.61 -11.43
N GLN A 51 17.09 12.72 -11.75
CA GLN A 51 15.86 13.06 -12.45
C GLN A 51 14.64 12.43 -11.77
N ILE A 52 13.58 13.22 -11.62
CA ILE A 52 12.26 12.77 -11.17
C ILE A 52 11.23 13.17 -12.21
N ASN A 53 10.36 12.24 -12.59
CA ASN A 53 9.24 12.46 -13.49
C ASN A 53 7.92 12.20 -12.76
N CYS A 54 6.91 13.04 -13.03
CA CYS A 54 5.57 12.82 -12.51
C CYS A 54 5.00 11.50 -13.05
N ILE A 55 4.48 10.64 -12.18
CA ILE A 55 3.89 9.35 -12.58
C ILE A 55 2.57 9.50 -13.36
N HIS A 56 1.97 10.69 -13.38
CA HIS A 56 0.70 10.94 -14.07
C HIS A 56 0.87 11.62 -15.43
N CYS A 57 1.78 12.59 -15.53
CA CYS A 57 1.95 13.38 -16.75
C CYS A 57 3.35 13.26 -17.38
N GLY A 58 4.27 12.51 -16.77
CA GLY A 58 5.65 12.34 -17.26
C GLY A 58 6.55 13.57 -17.11
N ALA A 59 6.01 14.74 -16.77
CA ALA A 59 6.78 15.97 -16.68
C ALA A 59 7.90 15.88 -15.63
N ARG A 60 9.08 16.41 -15.97
CA ARG A 60 10.22 16.50 -15.04
C ARG A 60 9.86 17.43 -13.87
N THR A 61 10.18 17.03 -12.65
CA THR A 61 9.95 17.81 -11.44
C THR A 61 11.18 17.78 -10.53
N LYS A 62 11.36 18.81 -9.71
CA LYS A 62 12.42 18.85 -8.68
C LYS A 62 12.09 17.94 -7.49
N LYS A 63 10.80 17.67 -7.26
CA LYS A 63 10.31 16.89 -6.13
C LYS A 63 9.02 16.17 -6.50
N ALA A 64 8.89 14.92 -6.07
CA ALA A 64 7.63 14.20 -6.08
C ALA A 64 6.84 14.48 -4.80
N VAL A 65 5.54 14.69 -4.94
CA VAL A 65 4.56 14.84 -3.84
C VAL A 65 3.47 13.78 -4.01
N GLY A 66 2.76 13.44 -2.92
CA GLY A 66 1.64 12.49 -3.00
C GLY A 66 2.01 11.13 -3.62
N GLN A 67 3.22 10.62 -3.37
CA GLN A 67 3.72 9.35 -3.92
C GLN A 67 3.96 9.32 -5.44
N GLY A 68 4.43 10.43 -6.02
CA GLY A 68 4.95 10.44 -7.41
C GLY A 68 4.42 11.56 -8.30
N SER A 69 3.56 12.43 -7.79
CA SER A 69 3.01 13.56 -8.54
C SER A 69 3.96 14.76 -8.60
N CYS A 70 3.95 15.49 -9.71
CA CYS A 70 4.39 16.89 -9.71
C CYS A 70 3.33 17.77 -9.01
N TRP A 71 3.69 19.00 -8.64
CA TRP A 71 2.75 19.90 -7.95
C TRP A 71 1.43 20.09 -8.73
N PRO A 72 1.43 20.40 -10.05
CA PRO A 72 0.16 20.57 -10.79
C PRO A 72 -0.76 19.36 -10.74
N CYS A 73 -0.22 18.16 -10.91
CA CYS A 73 -1.00 16.92 -10.82
C CYS A 73 -1.51 16.68 -9.39
N PHE A 74 -0.71 16.98 -8.37
CA PHE A 74 -1.12 16.84 -6.98
C PHE A 74 -2.30 17.75 -6.62
N ASN A 75 -2.29 18.97 -7.12
CA ASN A 75 -3.36 19.94 -6.84
C ASN A 75 -4.62 19.70 -7.67
N ASN A 76 -4.48 19.21 -8.90
CA ASN A 76 -5.61 19.17 -9.84
C ASN A 76 -6.25 17.78 -9.97
N LEU A 77 -5.54 16.69 -9.69
CA LEU A 77 -6.10 15.34 -9.82
C LEU A 77 -6.93 14.96 -8.58
N ALA A 78 -8.07 14.32 -8.81
CA ALA A 78 -8.97 13.85 -7.76
C ALA A 78 -8.35 12.73 -6.90
N CYS A 79 -7.50 11.88 -7.48
CA CYS A 79 -6.79 10.82 -6.75
C CYS A 79 -5.81 11.34 -5.68
N ASN A 80 -5.43 12.62 -5.74
CA ASN A 80 -4.57 13.32 -4.78
C ASN A 80 -5.38 14.21 -3.82
N ASP A 81 -6.71 14.20 -3.90
CA ASP A 81 -7.56 15.06 -3.08
C ASP A 81 -7.65 14.56 -1.63
N LEU A 82 -7.95 15.47 -0.70
CA LEU A 82 -8.02 15.17 0.73
C LEU A 82 -9.10 14.13 1.04
N CYS A 83 -10.23 14.17 0.32
CA CYS A 83 -11.31 13.21 0.51
C CYS A 83 -10.94 11.77 0.09
N ILE A 84 -9.80 11.56 -0.60
CA ILE A 84 -9.27 10.21 -0.82
C ILE A 84 -8.67 9.65 0.48
N MET A 85 -8.07 10.49 1.31
CA MET A 85 -7.54 10.13 2.62
C MET A 85 -8.58 10.18 3.72
N LYS A 86 -9.64 10.98 3.54
CA LYS A 86 -10.80 11.12 4.43
C LYS A 86 -12.09 10.90 3.66
N PRO A 87 -12.44 9.65 3.36
CA PRO A 87 -13.60 9.29 2.54
C PRO A 87 -14.93 9.86 3.04
N GLU A 88 -15.05 10.10 4.36
CA GLU A 88 -16.21 10.71 5.00
C GLU A 88 -16.45 12.18 4.60
N THR A 89 -15.44 12.86 4.04
CA THR A 89 -15.52 14.26 3.55
C THR A 89 -15.60 14.33 2.02
N CYS A 90 -16.37 13.43 1.39
CA CYS A 90 -16.42 13.27 -0.06
C CYS A 90 -16.79 14.57 -0.81
N HIS A 91 -15.84 15.10 -1.60
CA HIS A 91 -16.09 16.29 -2.43
C HIS A 91 -17.03 16.03 -3.60
N TYR A 92 -17.15 14.79 -4.08
CA TYR A 92 -18.10 14.46 -5.15
C TYR A 92 -19.55 14.62 -4.66
N ALA A 93 -19.87 14.08 -3.48
CA ALA A 93 -21.19 14.27 -2.88
C ALA A 93 -21.52 15.74 -2.59
N ASN A 94 -20.48 16.56 -2.34
CA ASN A 94 -20.62 18.01 -2.14
C ASN A 94 -20.62 18.82 -3.46
N GLY A 95 -20.51 18.18 -4.63
CA GLY A 95 -20.45 18.87 -5.93
C GLY A 95 -19.15 19.63 -6.21
N THR A 96 -18.09 19.41 -5.43
CA THR A 96 -16.80 20.12 -5.52
C THR A 96 -15.63 19.25 -5.96
N CYS A 97 -15.88 18.02 -6.42
CA CYS A 97 -14.84 17.12 -6.90
C CYS A 97 -14.06 17.72 -8.07
N ARG A 98 -12.73 17.61 -8.02
CA ARG A 98 -11.82 18.09 -9.08
C ARG A 98 -12.07 17.40 -10.42
N GLN A 99 -12.53 16.14 -10.40
CA GLN A 99 -12.79 15.33 -11.59
C GLN A 99 -14.02 14.43 -11.37
N PRO A 100 -15.26 14.93 -11.56
CA PRO A 100 -16.48 14.17 -11.26
C PRO A 100 -16.57 12.82 -11.99
N LYS A 101 -16.27 12.78 -13.30
CA LYS A 101 -16.27 11.53 -14.08
C LYS A 101 -15.32 10.46 -13.52
N TRP A 102 -14.18 10.89 -12.97
CA TRP A 102 -13.24 9.96 -12.33
C TRP A 102 -13.85 9.35 -11.06
N ALA A 103 -14.62 10.13 -10.30
CA ALA A 103 -15.27 9.66 -9.09
C ALA A 103 -16.39 8.66 -9.37
N ASP A 104 -17.08 8.72 -10.51
CA ASP A 104 -18.04 7.69 -10.91
C ASP A 104 -17.37 6.31 -10.97
N GLU A 105 -16.17 6.24 -11.54
CA GLU A 105 -15.42 4.99 -11.72
C GLU A 105 -14.62 4.52 -10.48
N HIS A 106 -14.34 5.42 -9.54
CA HIS A 106 -13.42 5.17 -8.42
C HIS A 106 -14.06 5.27 -7.03
N CYS A 107 -15.05 6.15 -6.88
CA CYS A 107 -15.75 6.41 -5.63
C CYS A 107 -17.12 5.73 -5.61
N MET A 108 -17.85 5.73 -6.74
CA MET A 108 -19.19 5.15 -6.85
C MET A 108 -19.16 3.70 -7.33
N THR A 109 -18.30 2.92 -6.69
CA THR A 109 -18.18 1.47 -6.88
C THR A 109 -18.20 0.79 -5.54
N ASP A 110 -18.42 -0.52 -5.52
CA ASP A 110 -18.31 -1.33 -4.30
C ASP A 110 -16.97 -1.11 -3.61
N GLN A 111 -17.04 -0.88 -2.30
CA GLN A 111 -15.89 -0.73 -1.43
C GLN A 111 -15.95 -1.74 -0.30
N ALA A 112 -14.83 -2.42 -0.10
CA ALA A 112 -14.65 -3.31 1.03
C ALA A 112 -14.20 -2.54 2.26
N LEU A 113 -14.95 -2.71 3.35
CA LEU A 113 -14.49 -2.49 4.72
C LEU A 113 -13.76 -3.75 5.18
N TYR A 114 -12.57 -3.64 5.76
CA TYR A 114 -11.78 -4.81 6.13
C TYR A 114 -11.01 -4.61 7.44
N LEU A 115 -10.72 -5.72 8.13
CA LEU A 115 -9.71 -5.78 9.18
C LEU A 115 -8.41 -6.32 8.61
N ALA A 116 -7.29 -5.76 9.03
CA ALA A 116 -5.97 -6.25 8.67
C ALA A 116 -5.04 -6.26 9.89
N ARG A 117 -4.39 -7.40 10.12
CA ARG A 117 -3.44 -7.67 11.19
C ARG A 117 -2.02 -7.60 10.65
N SER A 118 -1.22 -6.72 11.24
CA SER A 118 0.23 -6.61 11.04
C SER A 118 0.87 -6.48 12.41
N SER A 119 1.51 -5.35 12.75
CA SER A 119 1.97 -5.07 14.12
C SER A 119 0.85 -4.68 15.10
N GLY A 120 -0.39 -4.90 14.69
CA GLY A 120 -1.63 -4.45 15.29
C GLY A 120 -2.76 -4.74 14.31
N VAL A 121 -3.98 -4.85 14.82
CA VAL A 121 -5.19 -4.91 13.99
C VAL A 121 -5.62 -3.49 13.65
N LYS A 122 -5.98 -3.27 12.40
CA LYS A 122 -6.58 -2.01 11.95
C LYS A 122 -7.81 -2.25 11.10
N ILE A 123 -8.68 -1.26 11.11
CA ILE A 123 -9.76 -1.08 10.15
C ILE A 123 -9.22 -0.34 8.92
N GLY A 124 -9.72 -0.66 7.74
CA GLY A 124 -9.39 0.07 6.53
C GLY A 124 -10.40 -0.15 5.42
N ILE A 125 -10.29 0.67 4.38
CA ILE A 125 -11.15 0.58 3.20
C ILE A 125 -10.36 0.41 1.89
N THR A 126 -10.99 -0.22 0.91
CA THR A 126 -10.46 -0.38 -0.45
C THR A 126 -11.58 -0.66 -1.43
N ARG A 127 -11.31 -0.58 -2.74
CA ARG A 127 -12.27 -1.00 -3.77
C ARG A 127 -12.47 -2.52 -3.70
N GLY A 128 -13.71 -3.00 -3.87
CA GLY A 128 -14.14 -4.38 -3.62
C GLY A 128 -13.26 -5.48 -4.26
N GLY A 129 -12.66 -5.23 -5.43
CA GLY A 129 -11.77 -6.19 -6.11
C GLY A 129 -10.27 -6.07 -5.84
N ASN A 130 -9.81 -5.05 -5.09
CA ASN A 130 -8.38 -4.74 -4.93
C ASN A 130 -7.84 -5.03 -3.52
N HIS A 131 -8.58 -5.78 -2.71
CA HIS A 131 -8.28 -5.95 -1.29
C HIS A 131 -7.00 -6.75 -1.04
N LEU A 132 -6.76 -7.86 -1.75
CA LEU A 132 -5.54 -8.67 -1.59
C LEU A 132 -4.26 -7.86 -1.85
N THR A 133 -4.17 -7.20 -3.01
CA THR A 133 -3.05 -6.30 -3.32
C THR A 133 -2.93 -5.18 -2.30
N ARG A 134 -4.04 -4.62 -1.82
CA ARG A 134 -4.03 -3.55 -0.82
C ARG A 134 -3.49 -4.01 0.52
N TRP A 135 -3.85 -5.20 0.98
CA TRP A 135 -3.36 -5.82 2.22
C TRP A 135 -1.88 -6.16 2.11
N ALA A 136 -1.48 -6.76 0.99
CA ALA A 136 -0.09 -7.08 0.69
C ALA A 136 0.79 -5.81 0.61
N ASP A 137 0.33 -4.74 -0.04
CA ASP A 137 1.01 -3.43 -0.09
C ASP A 137 1.18 -2.80 1.30
N GLN A 138 0.30 -3.15 2.25
CA GLN A 138 0.34 -2.67 3.63
C GLN A 138 1.12 -3.58 4.58
N GLY A 139 1.58 -4.75 4.10
CA GLY A 139 2.31 -5.71 4.92
C GLY A 139 1.45 -6.41 5.97
N ALA A 140 0.14 -6.57 5.70
CA ALA A 140 -0.76 -7.35 6.55
C ALA A 140 -0.34 -8.83 6.54
N SER A 141 -0.21 -9.47 7.69
CA SER A 141 -0.02 -10.91 7.78
C SER A 141 -1.35 -11.64 7.63
N GLU A 142 -2.44 -11.05 8.10
CA GLU A 142 -3.79 -11.61 7.96
C GLU A 142 -4.80 -10.49 7.74
N ALA A 143 -5.87 -10.78 7.02
CA ALA A 143 -6.94 -9.82 6.79
C ALA A 143 -8.25 -10.52 6.43
N LEU A 144 -9.36 -9.83 6.65
CA LEU A 144 -10.70 -10.28 6.28
C LEU A 144 -11.54 -9.09 5.83
N VAL A 145 -12.44 -9.31 4.88
CA VAL A 145 -13.47 -8.33 4.50
C VAL A 145 -14.62 -8.42 5.50
N LEU A 146 -14.95 -7.30 6.14
CA LEU A 146 -16.09 -7.16 7.04
C LEU A 146 -17.39 -6.93 6.29
N GLY A 147 -17.36 -6.19 5.18
CA GLY A 147 -18.55 -5.77 4.46
C GLY A 147 -18.24 -5.09 3.14
N LEU A 148 -19.24 -5.03 2.26
CA LEU A 148 -19.19 -4.39 0.95
C LEU A 148 -20.24 -3.28 0.89
N PHE A 149 -19.76 -2.05 0.79
CA PHE A 149 -20.57 -0.83 0.76
C PHE A 149 -20.66 -0.29 -0.66
N PRO A 150 -21.78 0.35 -1.04
CA PRO A 150 -22.04 0.76 -2.43
C PRO A 150 -21.18 1.95 -2.90
N SER A 151 -20.58 2.71 -1.97
CA SER A 151 -19.72 3.83 -2.32
C SER A 151 -18.59 4.06 -1.31
N ARG A 152 -17.60 4.82 -1.78
CA ARG A 152 -16.48 5.32 -0.95
C ARG A 152 -16.92 6.23 0.19
N LEU A 153 -18.01 6.99 0.00
CA LEU A 153 -18.54 7.82 1.07
C LEU A 153 -19.17 6.96 2.17
N ASP A 154 -19.94 5.95 1.80
CA ASP A 154 -20.69 5.12 2.76
C ASP A 154 -19.75 4.28 3.63
N VAL A 155 -18.78 3.62 2.99
CA VAL A 155 -17.73 2.89 3.73
C VAL A 155 -16.87 3.85 4.58
N GLY A 156 -16.68 5.09 4.10
CA GLY A 156 -15.93 6.13 4.80
C GLY A 156 -16.57 6.56 6.11
N LYS A 157 -17.89 6.75 6.10
CA LYS A 157 -18.66 7.05 7.32
C LYS A 157 -18.57 5.90 8.32
N ALA A 158 -18.64 4.65 7.86
CA ALA A 158 -18.49 3.46 8.69
C ALA A 158 -17.07 3.37 9.31
N GLU A 159 -16.02 3.47 8.49
CA GLU A 159 -14.61 3.49 8.94
C GLU A 159 -14.38 4.61 9.97
N LYS A 160 -14.96 5.79 9.74
CA LYS A 160 -14.83 6.92 10.66
C LYS A 160 -15.50 6.68 12.01
N ALA A 161 -16.69 6.08 12.01
CA ALA A 161 -17.40 5.73 13.24
C ALA A 161 -16.57 4.70 14.06
N ILE A 162 -16.07 3.66 13.40
CA ILE A 162 -15.26 2.60 14.01
C ILE A 162 -13.93 3.15 14.55
N SER A 163 -13.19 3.94 13.76
CA SER A 163 -11.91 4.49 14.21
C SER A 163 -12.05 5.46 15.39
N SER A 164 -13.21 6.11 15.53
CA SER A 164 -13.49 7.02 16.65
C SER A 164 -13.73 6.29 17.99
N SER A 165 -13.94 4.96 17.98
CA SER A 165 -14.12 4.15 19.20
C SER A 165 -12.80 3.67 19.83
N GLY A 166 -11.66 3.96 19.20
CA GLY A 166 -10.33 3.57 19.68
C GLY A 166 -9.65 2.44 18.90
N ILE A 167 -10.32 1.85 17.91
CA ILE A 167 -9.68 0.92 16.97
C ILE A 167 -8.76 1.73 16.05
N SER A 168 -7.44 1.53 16.18
CA SER A 168 -6.42 2.27 15.43
C SER A 168 -6.50 1.99 13.92
N ASP A 169 -6.33 3.02 13.11
CA ASP A 169 -6.12 2.96 11.65
C ASP A 169 -4.64 2.86 11.26
N ARG A 170 -3.72 3.01 12.23
CA ARG A 170 -2.27 3.12 12.01
C ARG A 170 -1.54 1.80 12.23
N THR A 171 -0.62 1.52 11.32
CA THR A 171 0.36 0.44 11.45
C THR A 171 1.71 0.99 11.93
N GLY A 172 2.31 0.36 12.93
CA GLY A 172 3.71 0.59 13.29
C GLY A 172 4.64 0.01 12.22
N TRP A 173 4.90 0.76 11.16
CA TRP A 173 5.58 0.26 9.95
C TRP A 173 6.93 -0.42 10.24
N GLN A 174 7.71 0.06 11.21
CA GLN A 174 8.96 -0.61 11.61
C GLN A 174 8.71 -1.99 12.21
N LYS A 175 7.73 -2.13 13.11
CA LYS A 175 7.34 -3.42 13.69
C LYS A 175 6.83 -4.37 12.60
N MET A 176 6.00 -3.86 11.69
CA MET A 176 5.50 -4.62 10.54
C MET A 176 6.64 -5.22 9.70
N LEU A 177 7.68 -4.43 9.41
CA LEU A 177 8.85 -4.88 8.63
C LEU A 177 9.79 -5.83 9.38
N LYS A 178 9.80 -5.77 10.72
CA LYS A 178 10.46 -6.78 11.57
C LYS A 178 9.66 -8.08 11.69
N HIS A 179 8.48 -8.15 11.08
CA HIS A 179 7.53 -9.24 11.25
C HIS A 179 7.10 -9.44 12.71
N ASP A 180 7.04 -8.35 13.49
CA ASP A 180 6.43 -8.34 14.82
C ASP A 180 4.91 -8.26 14.63
N VAL A 181 4.26 -9.42 14.54
CA VAL A 181 2.82 -9.58 14.27
C VAL A 181 2.07 -9.57 15.59
N ALA A 182 0.99 -8.79 15.68
CA ALA A 182 0.14 -8.76 16.86
C ALA A 182 -0.66 -10.06 17.00
N ASP A 183 -0.91 -10.47 18.25
CA ASP A 183 -1.69 -11.67 18.59
C ASP A 183 -3.18 -11.33 18.89
N THR A 184 -3.62 -10.13 18.54
CA THR A 184 -5.00 -9.70 18.79
C THR A 184 -5.97 -10.45 17.88
N ALA A 185 -6.96 -11.11 18.48
CA ALA A 185 -8.06 -11.80 17.81
C ALA A 185 -8.97 -10.82 17.06
N PHE A 186 -9.60 -11.25 15.96
CA PHE A 186 -10.50 -10.40 15.18
C PHE A 186 -11.92 -10.37 15.79
N GLU A 187 -12.33 -11.44 16.44
CA GLU A 187 -13.69 -11.68 16.93
C GLU A 187 -14.19 -10.57 17.86
N PRO A 188 -13.42 -10.12 18.89
CA PRO A 188 -13.88 -9.01 19.74
C PRO A 188 -14.03 -7.69 18.98
N ILE A 189 -13.22 -7.49 17.95
CA ILE A 189 -13.25 -6.29 17.11
C ILE A 189 -14.47 -6.34 16.18
N ILE A 190 -14.80 -7.52 15.64
CA ILE A 190 -16.01 -7.74 14.84
C ILE A 190 -17.25 -7.44 15.69
N GLU A 191 -17.34 -7.96 16.91
CA GLU A 191 -18.43 -7.67 17.85
C GLU A 191 -18.56 -6.16 18.10
N GLN A 192 -17.44 -5.49 18.40
CA GLN A 192 -17.41 -4.04 18.60
C GLN A 192 -17.88 -3.26 17.35
N VAL A 193 -17.52 -3.73 16.15
CA VAL A 193 -18.00 -3.13 14.89
C VAL A 193 -19.52 -3.26 14.77
N HIS A 194 -20.10 -4.42 15.13
CA HIS A 194 -21.54 -4.62 15.12
C HIS A 194 -22.28 -3.72 16.13
N GLU A 195 -21.67 -3.38 17.26
CA GLU A 195 -22.25 -2.44 18.23
C GLU A 195 -22.19 -0.99 17.75
N ILE A 196 -21.14 -0.60 17.04
CA ILE A 196 -20.90 0.79 16.59
C ILE A 196 -21.75 1.17 15.38
N LEU A 197 -21.88 0.25 14.41
CA LEU A 197 -22.55 0.56 13.15
C LEU A 197 -24.07 0.69 13.33
N THR A 198 -24.70 1.55 12.52
CA THR A 198 -26.16 1.66 12.49
C THR A 198 -26.78 0.45 11.79
N ASP A 199 -28.08 0.19 12.00
CA ASP A 199 -28.74 -0.94 11.33
C ASP A 199 -28.72 -0.81 9.79
N GLU A 200 -28.77 0.42 9.27
CA GLU A 200 -28.57 0.70 7.85
C GLU A 200 -27.16 0.34 7.39
N GLN A 201 -26.12 0.55 8.20
CA GLN A 201 -24.76 0.17 7.82
C GLN A 201 -24.52 -1.34 7.95
N LYS A 202 -25.16 -1.99 8.93
CA LYS A 202 -25.03 -3.43 9.17
C LYS A 202 -25.52 -4.27 8.00
N GLN A 203 -26.46 -3.77 7.19
CA GLN A 203 -26.93 -4.47 5.99
C GLN A 203 -25.83 -4.76 4.96
N PHE A 204 -24.71 -4.02 5.02
CA PHE A 204 -23.56 -4.18 4.13
C PHE A 204 -22.49 -5.12 4.69
N LEU A 205 -22.64 -5.60 5.92
CA LEU A 205 -21.69 -6.54 6.52
C LEU A 205 -21.90 -7.95 5.95
N LEU A 206 -20.81 -8.70 5.86
CA LEU A 206 -20.84 -10.12 5.50
C LEU A 206 -21.24 -10.95 6.73
N GLU A 207 -22.08 -11.96 6.53
CA GLU A 207 -22.49 -12.88 7.60
C GLU A 207 -21.32 -13.70 8.15
N THR A 208 -20.38 -14.09 7.29
CA THR A 208 -19.22 -14.89 7.67
C THR A 208 -17.96 -14.36 6.99
N PRO A 209 -17.25 -13.41 7.62
CA PRO A 209 -15.96 -12.93 7.14
C PRO A 209 -14.94 -14.07 7.07
N GLN A 210 -14.23 -14.17 5.95
CA GLN A 210 -13.16 -15.16 5.78
C GLN A 210 -11.79 -14.53 6.00
N THR A 211 -11.02 -15.10 6.91
CA THR A 211 -9.63 -14.70 7.15
C THR A 211 -8.72 -15.27 6.09
N ILE A 212 -7.94 -14.39 5.48
CA ILE A 212 -6.90 -14.70 4.52
C ILE A 212 -5.55 -14.43 5.15
N GLN A 213 -4.63 -15.40 5.04
CA GLN A 213 -3.26 -15.27 5.50
C GLN A 213 -2.34 -14.87 4.34
N LEU A 214 -1.39 -14.00 4.60
CA LEU A 214 -0.43 -13.47 3.64
C LEU A 214 0.98 -13.73 4.14
N GLU A 215 1.74 -14.43 3.30
CA GLU A 215 3.14 -14.70 3.53
C GLU A 215 4.01 -13.84 2.62
N TYR A 216 5.21 -13.55 3.07
CA TYR A 216 6.11 -12.61 2.40
C TYR A 216 7.44 -13.28 2.13
N PRO A 217 8.06 -13.04 0.95
CA PRO A 217 9.33 -13.65 0.59
C PRO A 217 10.43 -13.12 1.51
N HIS A 218 11.09 -14.04 2.22
CA HIS A 218 12.17 -13.71 3.14
C HIS A 218 13.16 -14.87 3.29
N LEU A 219 14.41 -14.53 3.53
CA LEU A 219 15.43 -15.42 4.08
C LEU A 219 15.51 -15.26 5.60
N GLN A 220 15.38 -14.01 6.06
CA GLN A 220 15.32 -13.65 7.48
C GLN A 220 14.67 -12.27 7.64
N TRP A 221 14.10 -12.00 8.82
CA TRP A 221 13.55 -10.70 9.17
C TRP A 221 14.61 -9.80 9.83
N PRO A 222 14.59 -8.49 9.58
CA PRO A 222 15.59 -7.59 10.14
C PRO A 222 15.32 -7.33 11.62
N THR A 223 16.38 -7.17 12.43
CA THR A 223 16.24 -6.89 13.87
C THR A 223 16.05 -5.38 14.14
N LYS A 224 16.61 -4.56 13.25
CA LYS A 224 16.48 -3.09 13.23
C LYS A 224 15.94 -2.66 11.87
N VAL A 225 15.36 -1.46 11.80
CA VAL A 225 14.79 -0.96 10.55
C VAL A 225 15.22 0.49 10.37
N LYS A 226 16.04 0.74 9.36
CA LYS A 226 16.51 2.07 8.97
C LYS A 226 16.12 2.35 7.52
N SER A 227 15.28 3.36 7.28
CA SER A 227 14.88 3.69 5.92
C SER A 227 16.01 4.39 5.16
N VAL A 228 16.31 3.91 3.96
CA VAL A 228 17.19 4.55 2.99
C VAL A 228 16.34 5.38 2.02
N LYS A 229 16.85 6.56 1.64
CA LYS A 229 16.20 7.47 0.70
C LYS A 229 17.18 7.87 -0.40
N LEU A 230 16.72 7.89 -1.65
CA LEU A 230 17.55 8.24 -2.80
C LEU A 230 18.16 9.64 -2.67
N ASP A 231 17.44 10.60 -2.09
CA ASP A 231 17.93 11.97 -1.92
C ASP A 231 19.16 12.08 -1.00
N LYS A 232 19.37 11.09 -0.12
CA LYS A 232 20.49 11.05 0.83
C LYS A 232 21.55 10.02 0.45
N VAL A 233 21.12 8.91 -0.14
CA VAL A 233 21.95 7.77 -0.52
C VAL A 233 21.65 7.45 -1.98
N PRO A 234 22.22 8.23 -2.92
CA PRO A 234 21.90 8.10 -4.34
C PRO A 234 22.46 6.82 -4.93
N ILE A 235 23.56 6.30 -4.37
CA ILE A 235 24.19 5.04 -4.75
C ILE A 235 24.14 4.11 -3.55
N TYR A 236 23.68 2.88 -3.76
CA TYR A 236 23.56 1.87 -2.72
C TYR A 236 23.82 0.49 -3.28
N THR A 237 24.32 -0.42 -2.45
CA THR A 237 24.48 -1.85 -2.77
C THR A 237 24.38 -2.66 -1.49
N ALA A 238 23.51 -3.66 -1.47
CA ALA A 238 23.38 -4.61 -0.36
C ALA A 238 22.67 -5.89 -0.82
N THR A 239 22.61 -6.90 0.05
CA THR A 239 21.95 -8.18 -0.26
C THR A 239 20.47 -8.10 0.08
N LEU A 240 19.58 -8.42 -0.86
CA LEU A 240 18.15 -8.47 -0.60
C LEU A 240 17.81 -9.70 0.25
N ILE A 241 17.26 -9.50 1.45
CA ILE A 241 16.93 -10.61 2.36
C ILE A 241 15.44 -10.81 2.57
N ALA A 242 14.60 -9.80 2.32
CA ALA A 242 13.15 -9.92 2.40
C ALA A 242 12.44 -8.83 1.59
N ILE A 243 11.17 -9.07 1.26
CA ILE A 243 10.27 -8.07 0.68
C ILE A 243 8.96 -8.13 1.46
N LYS A 244 8.49 -6.99 1.96
CA LYS A 244 7.20 -6.90 2.66
C LYS A 244 6.56 -5.54 2.44
N GLY A 245 5.27 -5.51 2.09
CA GLY A 245 4.62 -4.27 1.70
C GLY A 245 5.21 -3.72 0.40
N GLN A 246 5.55 -2.44 0.41
CA GLN A 246 6.26 -1.78 -0.70
C GLN A 246 7.76 -1.56 -0.36
N TYR A 247 8.34 -2.43 0.47
CA TYR A 247 9.72 -2.32 0.94
C TYR A 247 10.59 -3.48 0.48
N LEU A 248 11.75 -3.16 -0.06
CA LEU A 248 12.90 -4.06 -0.12
C LEU A 248 13.66 -3.99 1.22
N ILE A 249 14.07 -5.13 1.76
CA ILE A 249 14.74 -5.25 3.06
C ILE A 249 16.11 -5.90 2.84
N PHE A 250 17.16 -5.26 3.37
CA PHE A 250 18.54 -5.66 3.16
C PHE A 250 19.20 -6.23 4.42
N ASP A 251 20.25 -7.05 4.20
CA ASP A 251 21.08 -7.66 5.24
C ASP A 251 21.71 -6.66 6.22
N THR A 252 21.86 -5.40 5.80
CA THR A 252 22.35 -4.29 6.64
C THR A 252 21.30 -3.71 7.61
N ASN A 253 20.09 -4.27 7.70
CA ASN A 253 18.91 -3.75 8.42
C ASN A 253 18.32 -2.46 7.81
N GLU A 254 18.78 -2.10 6.63
CA GLU A 254 18.25 -0.98 5.87
C GLU A 254 17.06 -1.42 5.01
N VAL A 255 16.12 -0.50 4.80
CA VAL A 255 14.91 -0.78 4.01
C VAL A 255 14.67 0.33 2.99
N PHE A 256 14.25 -0.06 1.81
CA PHE A 256 13.98 0.84 0.69
C PHE A 256 12.51 0.77 0.28
N ASN A 257 11.77 1.86 0.53
CA ASN A 257 10.37 1.95 0.13
C ASN A 257 10.28 2.36 -1.34
N ILE A 258 9.92 1.42 -2.21
CA ILE A 258 9.82 1.64 -3.66
C ILE A 258 8.76 2.69 -3.97
N ARG A 259 7.57 2.54 -3.39
CA ARG A 259 6.43 3.44 -3.63
C ARG A 259 6.71 4.90 -3.24
N ALA A 260 7.47 5.12 -2.16
CA ALA A 260 7.84 6.46 -1.72
C ALA A 260 8.79 7.18 -2.71
N HIS A 261 9.47 6.42 -3.56
CA HIS A 261 10.38 6.92 -4.59
C HIS A 261 9.79 6.77 -6.00
N SER A 262 8.47 6.60 -6.14
CA SER A 262 7.83 6.58 -7.45
C SER A 262 8.13 7.87 -8.21
N GLY A 263 8.47 7.74 -9.49
CA GLY A 263 8.91 8.82 -10.38
C GLY A 263 10.41 9.08 -10.37
N TYR A 264 11.19 8.55 -9.42
CA TYR A 264 12.65 8.71 -9.42
C TYR A 264 13.28 7.86 -10.53
N ASN A 265 14.09 8.50 -11.37
CA ASN A 265 14.87 7.80 -12.38
C ASN A 265 16.11 7.16 -11.75
N ILE A 266 16.21 5.84 -11.78
CA ILE A 266 17.36 5.11 -11.24
C ILE A 266 17.91 4.14 -12.28
N ALA A 267 19.18 3.81 -12.13
CA ALA A 267 19.75 2.59 -12.68
C ALA A 267 19.72 1.52 -11.57
N PHE A 268 18.95 0.45 -11.76
CA PHE A 268 18.80 -0.67 -10.83
C PHE A 268 19.55 -1.88 -11.40
N SER A 269 20.46 -2.48 -10.63
CA SER A 269 21.25 -3.64 -11.06
C SER A 269 21.23 -4.77 -10.04
N TRP A 270 21.42 -6.01 -10.51
CA TRP A 270 21.43 -7.20 -9.67
C TRP A 270 22.44 -8.25 -10.16
N GLU A 271 22.88 -9.09 -9.23
CA GLU A 271 23.67 -10.29 -9.51
C GLU A 271 22.79 -11.39 -10.13
N ASP A 272 23.38 -12.21 -11.01
CA ASP A 272 22.72 -13.33 -11.68
C ASP A 272 22.42 -14.50 -10.73
#